data_AF-A0A534SRT2-F1
#
_entry.id   AF-A0A534SRT2-F1
#
_cell.length_a   1.000
_cell.length_b   1.000
_cell.length_c   1.000
_cell.angle_alpha   90.00
_cell.angle_beta   90.00
_cell.angle_gamma   90.00
#
_symmetry.space_group_name_H-M   'P 1'
#
loop_
_entity.id
_entity.type
_entity.pdbx_description
1 polymer ?
#
loop_
_entity_poly.entity_id
_entity_poly.type
_entity_poly.pdbx_seq_one_letter_code
_entity_poly.pdbx_strand_id
1 'polypeptide(L)'
;MSATETVTQAVGALTRTATEVLPETIFDLQRQIEARIRRIPTRLNAYGYDPWGFHPDTARRAMLVTTLLYRYWFRVETRGIANIPPGR
;
A
#
# COMPACT_ATOMS: atom_id res chain seq x y z
N MET A 1 -42.82 9.52 6.80
CA MET A 1 -41.40 9.77 6.47
C MET A 1 -40.65 9.90 7.77
N SER A 2 -40.15 8.79 8.28
CA SER A 2 -39.60 8.69 9.64
C SER A 2 -38.12 9.02 9.63
N ALA A 3 -37.64 9.80 10.60
CA ALA A 3 -36.25 10.23 10.74
C ALA A 3 -35.21 9.08 10.68
N THR A 4 -35.66 7.86 10.97
CA THR A 4 -34.89 6.61 10.86
C THR A 4 -34.46 6.29 9.42
N GLU A 5 -35.29 6.61 8.43
CA GLU A 5 -34.97 6.40 7.01
C GLU A 5 -33.88 7.37 6.56
N THR A 6 -33.96 8.64 6.99
CA THR A 6 -32.97 9.67 6.66
C THR A 6 -31.61 9.37 7.29
N VAL A 7 -31.57 8.90 8.54
CA VAL A 7 -30.32 8.50 9.19
C VAL A 7 -29.72 7.27 8.52
N THR A 8 -30.54 6.27 8.17
CA THR A 8 -30.08 5.07 7.47
C THR A 8 -29.55 5.41 6.07
N GLN A 9 -30.21 6.33 5.37
CA GLN A 9 -29.79 6.79 4.05
C GLN A 9 -28.53 7.66 4.11
N ALA A 10 -28.37 8.47 5.15
CA ALA A 10 -27.16 9.26 5.39
C ALA A 10 -25.95 8.37 5.74
N VAL A 11 -26.13 7.36 6.59
CA VAL A 11 -25.10 6.36 6.91
C VAL A 11 -24.74 5.51 5.69
N GLY A 12 -25.75 5.11 4.91
CA GLY A 12 -25.58 4.36 3.66
C GLY A 12 -24.86 5.16 2.57
N ALA A 13 -25.15 6.46 2.46
CA ALA A 13 -24.45 7.36 1.55
C ALA A 13 -22.98 7.55 1.97
N LEU A 14 -22.72 7.78 3.26
CA LEU A 14 -21.36 7.90 3.79
C LEU A 14 -20.50 6.66 3.57
N THR A 15 -21.08 5.46 3.76
CA THR A 15 -20.37 4.19 3.50
C THR A 15 -20.12 3.97 2.01
N ARG A 16 -21.03 4.40 1.14
CA ARG A 16 -20.85 4.34 -0.32
C ARG A 16 -19.75 5.30 -0.79
N THR A 17 -19.75 6.55 -0.32
CA THR A 17 -18.71 7.54 -0.65
C THR A 17 -17.34 7.16 -0.05
N ALA A 18 -17.31 6.58 1.15
CA ALA A 18 -16.07 6.07 1.75
C ALA A 18 -15.48 4.90 0.94
N THR A 19 -16.32 4.04 0.38
CA THR A 19 -15.91 2.94 -0.50
C THR A 19 -15.46 3.44 -1.88
N GLU A 20 -16.06 4.52 -2.38
CA GLU A 20 -15.68 5.17 -3.65
C GLU A 20 -14.35 5.97 -3.54
N VAL A 21 -13.90 6.30 -2.32
CA VAL A 21 -12.69 7.13 -2.07
C VAL A 21 -11.53 6.35 -1.43
N LEU A 22 -11.73 5.13 -0.92
CA LEU A 22 -10.66 4.27 -0.38
C LEU A 22 -10.21 3.24 -1.43
N PRO A 23 -9.08 3.46 -2.15
CA PRO A 23 -8.80 2.69 -3.37
C PRO A 23 -8.33 1.25 -3.11
N GLU A 24 -7.91 0.93 -1.89
CA GLU A 24 -7.40 -0.40 -1.50
C GLU A 24 -7.69 -0.60 -0.01
N THR A 25 -8.25 -1.75 0.39
CA THR A 25 -8.26 -2.08 1.81
C THR A 25 -6.82 -2.34 2.30
N ILE A 26 -6.56 -2.20 3.61
CA ILE A 26 -5.24 -2.52 4.20
C ILE A 26 -4.80 -3.94 3.81
N PHE A 27 -5.75 -4.88 3.71
CA PHE A 27 -5.49 -6.25 3.29
C PHE A 27 -5.04 -6.34 1.84
N ASP A 28 -5.70 -5.61 0.94
CA ASP A 28 -5.33 -5.60 -0.48
C ASP A 28 -3.94 -5.01 -0.67
N LEU A 29 -3.67 -3.88 0.02
CA LEU A 29 -2.35 -3.26 0.02
C LEU A 29 -1.25 -4.22 0.53
N GLN A 30 -1.51 -4.94 1.62
CA GLN A 30 -0.56 -5.93 2.13
C GLN A 30 -0.32 -7.06 1.12
N ARG A 31 -1.37 -7.59 0.48
CA ARG A 31 -1.22 -8.63 -0.56
C ARG A 31 -0.38 -8.13 -1.73
N GLN A 32 -0.57 -6.88 -2.16
CA GLN A 32 0.23 -6.31 -3.22
C GLN A 32 1.70 -6.12 -2.82
N ILE A 33 1.98 -5.68 -1.59
CA ILE A 33 3.34 -5.54 -1.06
C ILE A 33 4.03 -6.90 -1.04
N GLU A 34 3.35 -7.94 -0.55
CA GLU A 34 3.87 -9.30 -0.55
C GLU A 34 4.15 -9.80 -1.97
N ALA A 35 3.24 -9.55 -2.91
CA ALA A 35 3.44 -9.89 -4.32
C ALA A 35 4.65 -9.17 -4.94
N ARG A 36 4.89 -7.91 -4.59
CA ARG A 36 6.07 -7.14 -5.06
C ARG A 36 7.35 -7.68 -4.44
N ILE A 37 7.37 -7.95 -3.14
CA ILE A 37 8.55 -8.48 -2.43
C ILE A 37 8.96 -9.86 -2.98
N ARG A 38 7.99 -10.73 -3.28
CA ARG A 38 8.27 -12.05 -3.88
C ARG A 38 8.91 -11.98 -5.27
N ARG A 39 8.78 -10.87 -6.00
CA ARG A 39 9.38 -10.68 -7.33
C ARG A 39 10.83 -10.23 -7.27
N ILE A 40 11.35 -9.88 -6.09
CA ILE A 40 12.73 -9.43 -5.95
C ILE A 40 13.66 -10.63 -6.20
N PRO A 41 14.52 -10.59 -7.23
CA PRO A 41 15.46 -11.67 -7.50
C PRO A 41 16.64 -11.58 -6.52
N THR A 42 16.47 -12.15 -5.33
CA THR A 42 17.49 -12.20 -4.27
C THR A 42 17.83 -13.65 -3.92
N ARG A 43 19.04 -13.88 -3.40
CA ARG A 43 19.49 -15.16 -2.88
C ARG A 43 19.65 -15.05 -1.38
N LEU A 44 18.87 -15.82 -0.64
CA LEU A 44 18.89 -15.80 0.81
C LEU A 44 19.88 -16.83 1.35
N ASN A 45 20.57 -16.48 2.44
CA ASN A 45 21.39 -17.39 3.21
C ASN A 45 20.52 -18.31 4.10
N ALA A 46 21.17 -19.17 4.90
CA ALA A 46 20.49 -20.10 5.81
C ALA A 46 19.61 -19.41 6.88
N TYR A 47 19.83 -18.12 7.13
CA TYR A 47 19.06 -17.31 8.06
C TYR A 47 17.94 -16.50 7.39
N GLY A 48 17.73 -16.64 6.07
CA GLY A 48 16.71 -15.91 5.33
C GLY A 48 17.12 -14.48 4.94
N TYR A 49 18.40 -14.13 5.07
CA TYR A 49 18.92 -12.81 4.72
C TYR A 49 19.70 -12.83 3.40
N ASP A 50 19.55 -11.80 2.60
CA ASP A 50 20.45 -11.48 1.47
C ASP A 50 21.81 -10.94 1.99
N PRO A 51 22.90 -10.90 1.19
CA PRO A 51 24.18 -10.34 1.62
C PRO A 51 24.12 -8.87 2.09
N TRP A 52 23.07 -8.12 1.69
CA TRP A 52 22.84 -6.74 2.12
C TRP A 52 21.95 -6.60 3.36
N GLY A 53 21.57 -7.71 4.00
CA GLY A 53 20.72 -7.71 5.19
C GLY A 53 19.21 -7.61 4.89
N PHE A 54 18.80 -7.80 3.63
CA PHE A 54 17.39 -7.85 3.27
C PHE A 54 16.74 -9.14 3.77
N HIS A 55 15.61 -9.01 4.50
CA HIS A 55 14.78 -10.13 4.95
C HIS A 55 13.32 -9.94 4.48
N PRO A 56 12.78 -10.81 3.62
CA PRO A 56 11.47 -10.61 2.98
C PRO A 56 10.31 -10.40 3.95
N ASP A 57 10.25 -11.18 5.04
CA ASP A 57 9.17 -11.11 6.01
C ASP A 57 9.19 -9.82 6.84
N THR A 58 10.38 -9.29 7.10
CA THR A 58 10.54 -8.02 7.81
C THR A 58 10.17 -6.88 6.87
N ALA A 59 10.66 -6.95 5.63
CA ALA A 59 10.37 -5.96 4.60
C ALA A 59 8.86 -5.82 4.34
N ARG A 60 8.09 -6.91 4.23
CA ARG A 60 6.64 -6.81 3.93
C ARG A 60 5.85 -6.12 5.04
N ARG A 61 6.23 -6.34 6.30
CA ARG A 61 5.57 -5.72 7.46
C ARG A 61 5.93 -4.24 7.55
N ALA A 62 7.21 -3.91 7.40
CA ALA A 62 7.68 -2.53 7.41
C ALA A 62 7.07 -1.73 6.24
N MET A 63 7.06 -2.31 5.04
CA MET A 63 6.53 -1.66 3.84
C MET A 63 5.06 -1.28 3.93
N LEU A 64 4.23 -2.02 4.67
CA LEU A 64 2.82 -1.64 4.86
C LEU A 64 2.74 -0.28 5.56
N VAL A 65 3.42 -0.14 6.70
CA VAL A 65 3.45 1.10 7.48
C VAL A 65 4.07 2.24 6.66
N THR A 66 5.21 1.98 6.02
CA THR A 66 5.89 2.99 5.17
C THR A 66 5.00 3.43 4.00
N THR A 67 4.25 2.52 3.38
CA THR A 67 3.38 2.86 2.24
C THR A 67 2.20 3.73 2.68
N LEU A 68 1.62 3.47 3.86
CA LEU A 68 0.56 4.32 4.39
C LEU A 68 1.09 5.73 4.68
N LEU A 69 2.25 5.84 5.32
CA LEU A 69 2.89 7.13 5.56
C LEU A 69 3.21 7.87 4.26
N TYR A 70 3.74 7.16 3.26
CA TYR A 70 4.05 7.72 1.94
C TYR A 70 2.80 8.23 1.21
N ARG A 71 1.68 7.52 1.29
CA ARG A 71 0.45 7.87 0.57
C ARG A 71 -0.36 8.98 1.24
N TYR A 72 -0.38 9.02 2.58
CA TYR A 72 -1.32 9.87 3.32
C TYR A 72 -0.66 10.98 4.13
N TRP A 73 0.63 10.85 4.47
CA TRP A 73 1.31 11.82 5.33
C TRP A 73 2.39 12.60 4.58
N PHE A 74 3.26 11.90 3.87
CA PHE A 74 4.36 12.53 3.15
C PHE A 74 3.91 12.99 1.76
N ARG A 75 3.97 14.29 1.51
CA ARG A 75 3.72 14.86 0.20
C ARG A 75 5.03 14.96 -0.58
N VAL A 76 5.35 13.90 -1.32
CA VAL A 76 6.59 13.80 -2.11
C VAL A 76 6.37 14.33 -3.52
N GLU A 77 7.25 15.23 -3.98
CA GLU A 77 7.33 15.68 -5.36
C GLU A 77 8.51 14.99 -6.06
N THR A 78 8.27 14.30 -7.17
CA THR A 78 9.33 13.69 -7.99
C THR A 78 9.68 14.60 -9.16
N ARG A 79 10.96 14.97 -9.29
CA ARG A 79 11.47 15.81 -10.39
C ARG A 79 12.48 15.02 -11.22
N GLY A 80 12.54 15.29 -12.53
CA GLY A 80 13.52 14.67 -13.42
C GLY A 80 13.24 13.21 -13.82
N ILE A 81 12.02 12.71 -13.60
CA ILE A 81 11.63 11.33 -13.98
C ILE A 81 11.79 11.05 -15.49
N ALA A 82 11.68 12.09 -16.32
CA ALA A 82 11.90 12.01 -17.77
C ALA A 82 13.36 11.74 -18.16
N ASN A 83 14.32 11.91 -17.24
CA ASN A 83 15.74 11.71 -17.52
C ASN A 83 16.19 10.25 -17.31
N ILE A 84 15.27 9.33 -16.98
CA ILE A 84 15.59 7.92 -16.76
C ILE A 84 15.74 7.23 -18.13
N PRO A 85 16.91 6.62 -18.43
CA PRO A 85 17.09 5.91 -19.69
C PRO A 85 16.13 4.73 -19.84
N PRO A 86 15.64 4.45 -21.06
CA PRO A 86 14.72 3.33 -21.30
C PRO A 86 15.39 1.98 -20.99
N GLY A 87 14.59 1.02 -20.50
CA GLY A 87 15.05 -0.34 -20.22
C GLY A 87 15.71 -0.54 -18.84
N ARG A 88 15.48 0.37 -17.89
CA ARG A 88 15.85 0.23 -16.47
C ARG A 88 14.64 -0.06 -15.59
#